data_AF-A0A424YM40-F1
#
_entry.id   AF-A0A424YM40-F1
#
_cell.length_a   1.000
_cell.length_b   1.000
_cell.length_c   1.000
_cell.angle_alpha   90.00
_cell.angle_beta   90.00
_cell.angle_gamma   90.00
#
_symmetry.space_group_name_H-M   'P 1'
#
loop_
_entity.id
_entity.type
_entity.pdbx_description
1 polymer ?
#
loop_
_entity_poly.entity_id
_entity_poly.type
_entity_poly.pdbx_seq_one_letter_code
_entity_poly.pdbx_strand_id
1 'polypeptide(L)'
;HNVPIPEIAPLAREPCHACCDYTAIHADISVGSVGAPDGWNSVLIRTETGQKYFDLVEGLETMEDPKPGMSLIKKLADMKHSNNTEHYLEACEKFTFDDAGIY
;
A
#
# COMPACT_ATOMS: atom_id res chain seq x y z
N HIS A 1 0.44 11.86 23.05
CA HIS A 1 -0.99 11.50 23.09
C HIS A 1 -1.24 10.48 22.00
N ASN A 2 -1.95 9.37 22.27
CA ASN A 2 -2.25 8.31 21.30
C ASN A 2 -3.76 8.01 21.33
N VAL A 3 -4.36 7.72 20.18
CA VAL A 3 -5.77 7.30 20.03
C VAL A 3 -5.80 5.92 19.38
N PRO A 4 -6.65 4.97 19.83
CA PRO A 4 -6.76 3.65 19.21
C PRO A 4 -7.28 3.72 17.76
N ILE A 5 -6.62 3.00 16.86
CA ILE A 5 -7.02 2.94 15.43
C ILE A 5 -8.48 2.50 15.22
N PRO A 6 -9.03 1.50 15.96
CA PRO A 6 -10.41 1.08 15.76
C PRO A 6 -11.46 2.18 16.02
N GLU A 7 -11.12 3.20 16.83
CA GLU A 7 -12.03 4.31 17.13
C GLU A 7 -12.11 5.32 15.97
N ILE A 8 -11.04 5.44 15.19
CA ILE A 8 -10.95 6.41 14.08
C ILE A 8 -11.12 5.78 12.69
N ALA A 9 -10.94 4.46 12.56
CA ALA A 9 -11.05 3.76 11.29
C ALA A 9 -12.40 3.98 10.57
N PRO A 10 -13.56 4.07 11.26
CA PRO A 10 -14.85 4.38 10.63
C PRO A 10 -14.96 5.80 10.07
N LEU A 11 -14.03 6.71 10.40
CA LEU A 11 -13.99 8.08 9.90
C LEU A 11 -13.17 8.21 8.60
N ALA A 12 -12.61 7.11 8.10
CA ALA A 12 -11.92 7.10 6.81
C ALA A 12 -12.91 7.43 5.68
N ARG A 13 -12.39 7.92 4.55
CA ARG A 13 -13.23 8.17 3.37
C ARG A 13 -13.77 6.84 2.84
N GLU A 14 -15.05 6.80 2.46
CA GLU A 14 -15.72 5.59 1.93
C GLU A 14 -14.90 4.80 0.89
N PRO A 15 -14.25 5.44 -0.12
CA PRO A 15 -13.44 4.69 -1.10
C PRO A 15 -12.26 3.91 -0.49
N CYS A 16 -11.77 4.30 0.69
CA CYS A 16 -10.71 3.57 1.38
C CYS A 16 -11.17 2.19 1.87
N HIS A 17 -12.48 1.99 2.10
CA HIS A 17 -13.08 0.71 2.48
C HIS A 17 -13.31 -0.25 1.30
N ALA A 18 -13.06 0.21 0.06
CA ALA A 18 -13.07 -0.61 -1.15
C ALA A 18 -11.67 -0.74 -1.79
N CYS A 19 -10.66 -0.02 -1.28
CA CYS A 19 -9.32 -0.05 -1.88
C CYS A 19 -8.60 -1.36 -1.52
N CYS A 20 -8.22 -2.14 -2.53
CA CYS A 20 -7.47 -3.38 -2.35
C CYS A 20 -5.95 -3.24 -2.57
N ASP A 21 -5.39 -2.03 -2.68
CA ASP A 21 -3.94 -1.85 -2.82
C ASP A 21 -3.30 -1.31 -1.53
N TYR A 22 -2.47 -2.11 -0.87
CA TYR A 22 -1.74 -1.70 0.33
C TYR A 22 -0.36 -1.10 0.05
N THR A 23 0.30 -1.51 -1.03
CA THR A 23 1.74 -1.26 -1.23
C THR A 23 2.06 -0.50 -2.50
N ALA A 24 1.06 0.14 -3.13
CA ALA A 24 1.18 0.82 -4.41
C ALA A 24 1.76 -0.13 -5.49
N ILE A 25 1.06 -1.22 -5.76
CA ILE A 25 1.58 -2.34 -6.56
C ILE A 25 1.95 -1.97 -8.00
N HIS A 26 1.38 -0.87 -8.52
CA HIS A 26 1.61 -0.37 -9.87
C HIS A 26 2.75 0.67 -9.98
N ALA A 27 3.38 1.04 -8.86
CA ALA A 27 4.51 1.97 -8.88
C ALA A 27 5.82 1.27 -9.29
N ASP A 28 6.74 1.99 -9.93
CA ASP A 28 8.09 1.50 -10.19
C ASP A 28 8.87 1.24 -8.89
N ILE A 29 8.70 2.15 -7.92
CA ILE A 29 9.27 2.10 -6.57
C ILE A 29 8.17 2.49 -5.58
N SER A 30 7.95 1.67 -4.55
CA SER A 30 7.03 1.96 -3.45
C SER A 30 7.82 2.14 -2.15
N VAL A 31 7.49 3.15 -1.35
CA VAL A 31 8.18 3.45 -0.08
C VAL A 31 7.16 3.54 1.06
N GLY A 32 7.47 2.93 2.20
CA GLY A 32 6.63 3.02 3.41
C GLY A 32 7.39 2.62 4.67
N SER A 33 6.84 2.91 5.85
CA SER A 33 7.51 2.63 7.13
C SER A 33 7.38 1.18 7.58
N VAL A 34 6.22 0.55 7.33
CA VAL A 34 5.91 -0.79 7.85
C VAL A 34 6.87 -1.83 7.27
N GLY A 35 7.43 -2.66 8.13
CA GLY A 35 8.42 -3.69 7.77
C GLY A 35 9.85 -3.25 8.05
N ALA A 36 10.08 -1.95 8.19
CA ALA A 36 11.37 -1.38 8.60
C ALA A 36 11.36 -1.00 10.10
N PRO A 37 12.54 -0.94 10.74
CA PRO A 37 12.66 -0.39 12.08
C PRO A 37 12.43 1.13 12.09
N ASP A 38 12.30 1.71 13.28
CA ASP A 38 12.11 3.16 13.42
C ASP A 38 13.28 3.95 12.81
N GLY A 39 12.96 5.05 12.14
CA GLY A 39 13.93 5.83 11.36
C GLY A 39 14.30 5.25 9.98
N TRP A 40 13.76 4.09 9.61
CA TRP A 40 13.99 3.46 8.30
C TRP A 40 12.71 3.35 7.47
N ASN A 41 12.88 3.18 6.16
CA ASN A 41 11.78 2.88 5.24
C ASN A 41 11.97 1.52 4.60
N SER A 42 10.87 0.81 4.39
CA SER A 42 10.77 -0.31 3.45
C SER A 42 10.64 0.24 2.04
N VAL A 43 11.51 -0.21 1.15
CA VAL A 43 11.51 0.17 -0.27
C VAL A 43 11.27 -1.08 -1.11
N LEU A 44 10.22 -1.06 -1.93
CA LEU A 44 9.85 -2.13 -2.85
C LEU A 44 10.12 -1.67 -4.28
N ILE A 45 11.12 -2.26 -4.92
CA ILE A 45 11.45 -2.00 -6.33
C ILE A 45 10.74 -3.06 -7.18
N ARG A 46 9.96 -2.63 -8.18
CA ARG A 46 9.07 -3.53 -8.95
C ARG A 46 9.42 -3.66 -10.41
N THR A 47 9.89 -2.58 -11.02
CA THR A 47 10.16 -2.52 -12.47
C THR A 47 11.63 -2.26 -12.75
N GLU A 48 12.05 -2.56 -13.98
CA GLU A 48 13.40 -2.22 -14.46
C GLU A 48 13.66 -0.71 -14.40
N THR A 49 12.65 0.11 -14.70
CA THR A 49 12.71 1.57 -14.54
C THR A 49 12.98 1.96 -13.09
N GLY A 50 12.28 1.34 -12.14
CA GLY A 50 12.49 1.56 -10.72
C GLY A 50 13.91 1.19 -10.29
N GLN A 51 14.39 0.02 -10.69
CA GLN A 51 15.76 -0.42 -10.38
C GLN A 51 16.79 0.54 -10.97
N LYS A 52 16.65 0.91 -12.24
CA LYS A 52 17.54 1.86 -12.92
C LYS A 52 17.66 3.17 -12.15
N TYR A 53 16.55 3.76 -11.72
CA TYR A 53 16.59 5.04 -10.99
C TYR A 53 17.06 4.88 -9.55
N PHE A 54 16.77 3.75 -8.90
CA PHE A 54 17.26 3.46 -7.57
C PHE A 54 18.79 3.36 -7.54
N ASP A 55 19.39 2.70 -8.55
CA ASP A 55 20.85 2.51 -8.66
C ASP A 55 21.62 3.80 -8.98
N LEU A 56 20.94 4.84 -9.46
CA LEU A 56 21.56 6.17 -9.70
C LEU A 56 21.71 6.99 -8.42
N VAL A 57 21.09 6.58 -7.31
CA VAL A 57 21.15 7.31 -6.06
C VAL A 57 22.42 6.92 -5.29
N GLU A 58 23.31 7.88 -5.10
CA GLU A 58 24.50 7.71 -4.28
C GLU A 58 24.20 8.03 -2.80
N GLY A 59 24.85 7.32 -1.88
CA GLY A 59 24.78 7.62 -0.44
C GLY A 59 23.56 7.08 0.31
N LEU A 60 22.77 6.19 -0.31
CA LEU A 60 21.71 5.46 0.40
C LEU A 60 22.32 4.38 1.31
N GLU A 61 21.92 4.39 2.58
CA GLU A 61 22.17 3.28 3.49
C GLU A 61 21.09 2.21 3.30
N THR A 62 21.51 0.94 3.21
CA THR A 62 20.60 -0.21 3.05
C THR A 62 20.80 -1.21 4.18
N MET A 63 19.73 -1.95 4.48
CA MET A 63 19.70 -2.97 5.53
C MET A 63 19.38 -4.33 4.91
N GLU A 64 20.22 -5.34 5.15
CA GLU A 64 20.05 -6.67 4.54
C GLU A 64 18.91 -7.49 5.16
N ASP A 65 18.68 -7.37 6.48
CA ASP A 65 17.64 -8.14 7.19
C ASP A 65 16.75 -7.23 8.07
N PRO A 66 15.89 -6.39 7.46
CA PRO A 66 15.01 -5.52 8.22
C PRO A 66 14.01 -6.35 9.02
N LYS A 67 13.88 -6.05 10.32
CA LYS A 67 12.84 -6.58 11.19
C LYS A 67 11.79 -5.50 11.45
N PRO A 68 10.49 -5.83 11.43
CA PRO A 68 9.88 -7.17 11.27
C PRO A 68 9.86 -7.70 9.82
N GLY A 69 10.22 -6.88 8.85
CA GLY A 69 10.44 -7.28 7.46
C GLY A 69 9.18 -7.60 6.68
N MET A 70 9.37 -8.33 5.58
CA MET A 70 8.32 -8.62 4.59
C MET A 70 7.10 -9.37 5.17
N SER A 71 7.29 -10.16 6.22
CA SER A 71 6.22 -10.93 6.84
C SER A 71 5.09 -10.05 7.39
N LEU A 72 5.43 -8.90 8.00
CA LEU A 72 4.45 -7.94 8.50
C LEU A 72 3.76 -7.19 7.35
N ILE A 73 4.53 -6.80 6.33
CA ILE A 73 3.97 -6.14 5.14
C ILE A 73 2.90 -7.04 4.49
N LYS A 74 3.23 -8.32 4.29
CA LYS A 74 2.30 -9.31 3.74
C LYS A 74 1.05 -9.45 4.60
N LYS A 75 1.21 -9.60 5.92
CA LYS A 75 0.06 -9.73 6.84
C LYS A 75 -0.92 -8.55 6.72
N LEU A 76 -0.41 -7.31 6.68
CA LEU A 76 -1.27 -6.13 6.60
C LEU A 76 -1.87 -5.92 5.21
N ALA A 77 -1.14 -6.30 4.15
CA ALA A 77 -1.69 -6.34 2.79
C ALA A 77 -2.86 -7.32 2.71
N ASP A 78 -2.68 -8.55 3.22
CA ASP A 78 -3.72 -9.57 3.26
C ASP A 78 -4.94 -9.08 4.07
N MET A 79 -4.73 -8.44 5.23
CA MET A 79 -5.82 -7.85 6.02
C MET A 79 -6.59 -6.78 5.24
N LYS A 80 -5.90 -5.90 4.50
CA LYS A 80 -6.56 -4.89 3.65
C LYS A 80 -7.37 -5.54 2.54
N HIS A 81 -6.82 -6.55 1.87
CA HIS A 81 -7.52 -7.28 0.82
C HIS A 81 -8.78 -7.94 1.39
N SER A 82 -8.66 -8.72 2.48
CA SER A 82 -9.80 -9.43 3.07
C SER A 82 -10.92 -8.50 3.54
N ASN A 83 -10.58 -7.35 4.13
CA ASN A 83 -11.58 -6.41 4.64
C ASN A 83 -12.31 -5.62 3.54
N ASN A 84 -11.67 -5.44 2.38
CA ASN A 84 -12.15 -4.52 1.34
C ASN A 84 -12.65 -5.23 0.07
N THR A 85 -12.38 -6.54 -0.11
CA THR A 85 -12.69 -7.26 -1.37
C THR A 85 -14.17 -7.23 -1.70
N GLU A 86 -15.07 -7.43 -0.72
CA GLU A 86 -16.51 -7.41 -0.96
C GLU A 86 -16.97 -6.03 -1.44
N HIS A 87 -16.61 -4.96 -0.73
CA HIS A 87 -16.92 -3.59 -1.14
C HIS A 87 -16.29 -3.21 -2.49
N TYR A 88 -15.11 -3.73 -2.81
CA TYR A 88 -14.46 -3.53 -4.10
C TYR A 88 -15.30 -4.14 -5.24
N LEU A 89 -15.74 -5.39 -5.09
CA LEU A 89 -16.57 -6.08 -6.08
C LEU A 89 -17.92 -5.37 -6.24
N GLU A 90 -18.55 -4.97 -5.14
CA GLU A 90 -19.77 -4.17 -5.19
C GLU A 90 -19.59 -2.86 -5.97
N ALA A 91 -18.47 -2.15 -5.75
CA ALA A 91 -18.17 -0.93 -6.49
C ALA A 91 -17.98 -1.23 -7.98
N CYS A 92 -17.27 -2.29 -8.34
CA CYS A 92 -17.09 -2.70 -9.74
C CYS A 92 -18.41 -3.11 -10.42
N GLU A 93 -19.35 -3.71 -9.69
CA GLU A 93 -20.67 -4.07 -10.23
C GLU A 93 -21.57 -2.84 -10.42
N LYS A 94 -21.49 -1.86 -9.51
CA LYS A 94 -22.33 -0.67 -9.51
C LYS A 94 -21.84 0.43 -10.46
N PHE A 95 -20.54 0.49 -10.74
CA PHE A 95 -19.95 1.46 -11.66
C PHE A 95 -19.72 0.83 -13.03
N THR A 96 -20.70 0.98 -13.92
CA THR A 96 -20.49 0.65 -15.33
C THR A 96 -19.72 1.79 -16.03
N PHE A 97 -19.10 1.49 -17.17
CA PHE A 97 -18.44 2.52 -18.00
C PHE A 97 -19.43 3.62 -18.43
N ASP A 98 -20.72 3.26 -18.54
CA ASP A 98 -21.80 4.17 -18.90
C ASP A 98 -22.16 5.14 -17.75
N ASP A 99 -21.94 4.75 -16.50
CA ASP A 99 -22.15 5.59 -15.31
C ASP A 99 -20.99 6.58 -15.06
N ALA A 100 -19.87 6.45 -15.78
CA ALA A 100 -18.70 7.31 -15.63
C ALA A 100 -18.90 8.73 -16.22
N GLY A 101 -20.02 8.98 -16.91
CA GLY A 101 -20.32 10.29 -17.51
C GLY A 101 -19.34 10.71 -18.61
N ILE A 102 -18.60 9.75 -19.18
CA ILE A 102 -17.69 9.96 -20.31
C ILE A 102 -18.51 9.77 -21.57
N TYR A 103 -19.07 10.87 -22.09
CA TYR A 103 -19.71 10.95 -23.41
C TYR A 103 -18.70 11.27 -24.51
#